data_AF-A0A6C0PB81-F1
#
_entry.id   AF-A0A6C0PB81-F1
#
_cell.length_a   1.000
_cell.length_b   1.000
_cell.length_c   1.000
_cell.angle_alpha   90.00
_cell.angle_beta   90.00
_cell.angle_gamma   90.00
#
_symmetry.space_group_name_H-M   'P 1'
#
loop_
_entity.id
_entity.type
_entity.pdbx_description
1 polymer ?
#
loop_
_entity_poly.entity_id
_entity_poly.type
_entity_poly.pdbx_seq_one_letter_code
_entity_poly.pdbx_strand_id
1 'polypeptide(L)'
;MENVNTKNLYIKSWYLSELLIEERLAASKLHWKRIDRQFFFAVTPTTYDDVLDAIGPLNQENGSKIHESDIDYVNATEEEIEQQLNALYGENVVLSIVREEV
;
A
#
# COMPACT_ATOMS: atom_id res chain seq x y z
N MET A 1 20.63 19.01 -0.19
CA MET A 1 19.32 18.63 -0.75
C MET A 1 18.80 17.54 0.14
N GLU A 2 17.79 17.82 0.95
CA GLU A 2 17.12 16.77 1.73
C GLU A 2 16.48 15.80 0.73
N ASN A 3 16.96 14.56 0.71
CA ASN A 3 16.22 13.48 0.09
C ASN A 3 14.96 13.33 0.94
N VAL A 4 13.86 13.97 0.50
CA VAL A 4 12.54 13.70 1.08
C VAL A 4 12.21 12.27 0.68
N ASN A 5 12.64 11.32 1.52
CA ASN A 5 12.38 9.91 1.33
C ASN A 5 10.89 9.69 1.55
N THR A 6 10.11 9.91 0.49
CA THR A 6 8.66 9.80 0.53
C THR A 6 8.31 8.36 0.22
N LYS A 7 8.48 7.50 1.22
CA LYS A 7 8.12 6.10 1.09
C LYS A 7 6.62 5.98 0.86
N ASN A 8 6.23 4.96 0.09
CA ASN A 8 4.83 4.65 -0.09
C ASN A 8 4.18 4.26 1.23
N LEU A 9 2.87 4.43 1.37
CA LEU A 9 2.17 4.14 2.61
C LEU A 9 1.35 2.88 2.47
N TYR A 10 1.13 2.17 3.58
CA TYR A 10 0.12 1.12 3.62
C TYR A 10 -0.52 0.94 5.00
N ILE A 11 -1.73 0.39 5.03
CA ILE A 11 -2.42 -0.06 6.25
C ILE A 11 -2.78 -1.53 6.12
N LYS A 12 -2.90 -2.24 7.26
CA LYS A 12 -3.34 -3.65 7.28
C LYS A 12 -4.77 -3.74 7.82
N SER A 13 -5.63 -4.56 7.22
CA SER A 13 -6.92 -4.92 7.80
C SER A 13 -6.70 -5.62 9.15
N TRP A 14 -7.29 -5.07 10.20
CA TRP A 14 -7.25 -5.62 11.55
C TRP A 14 -8.66 -5.77 12.11
N TYR A 15 -9.28 -4.65 12.50
CA TYR A 15 -10.63 -4.65 13.04
C TYR A 15 -11.71 -4.49 11.97
N LEU A 16 -11.46 -3.69 10.94
CA LEU A 16 -12.36 -3.60 9.79
C LEU A 16 -12.06 -4.71 8.80
N SER A 17 -13.12 -5.26 8.19
CA SER A 17 -12.99 -6.23 7.09
C SER A 17 -12.37 -5.58 5.87
N GLU A 18 -11.76 -6.39 4.99
CA GLU A 18 -11.16 -5.88 3.75
C GLU A 18 -12.21 -5.15 2.90
N LEU A 19 -13.42 -5.73 2.77
CA LEU A 19 -14.51 -5.15 1.99
C LEU A 19 -14.92 -3.75 2.49
N LEU A 20 -15.02 -3.57 3.81
CA LEU A 20 -15.41 -2.27 4.37
C LEU A 20 -14.32 -1.22 4.14
N ILE A 21 -13.04 -1.62 4.24
CA ILE A 21 -11.92 -0.74 3.92
C ILE A 21 -11.97 -0.35 2.43
N GLU A 22 -12.21 -1.31 1.53
CA GLU A 22 -12.35 -1.05 0.09
C GLU A 22 -13.50 -0.09 -0.21
N GLU A 23 -14.67 -0.25 0.41
CA GLU A 23 -15.81 0.67 0.22
C GLU A 23 -15.46 2.11 0.63
N ARG A 24 -14.76 2.26 1.76
CA ARG A 24 -14.31 3.58 2.25
C ARG A 24 -13.27 4.20 1.32
N LEU A 25 -12.33 3.38 0.84
CA LEU A 25 -11.28 3.83 -0.08
C LEU A 25 -11.80 4.07 -1.50
N ALA A 26 -12.82 3.35 -1.96
CA ALA A 26 -13.47 3.58 -3.25
C ALA A 26 -14.20 4.93 -3.30
N ALA A 27 -14.71 5.39 -2.14
CA ALA A 27 -15.25 6.75 -2.01
C ALA A 27 -14.15 7.82 -1.95
N SER A 28 -12.91 7.43 -1.67
CA SER A 28 -11.75 8.33 -1.71
C SER A 28 -11.22 8.49 -3.14
N LYS A 29 -10.64 9.64 -3.45
CA LYS A 29 -9.90 9.85 -4.72
C LYS A 29 -8.45 9.35 -4.66
N LEU A 30 -8.12 8.53 -3.65
CA LEU A 30 -6.76 8.04 -3.45
C LEU A 30 -6.42 6.97 -4.50
N HIS A 31 -5.17 6.94 -4.93
CA HIS A 31 -4.66 5.86 -5.74
C HIS A 31 -4.09 4.77 -4.82
N TRP A 32 -4.76 3.62 -4.80
CA TRP A 32 -4.40 2.51 -3.92
C TRP A 32 -4.50 1.16 -4.62
N LYS A 33 -3.81 0.16 -4.04
CA LYS A 33 -3.88 -1.24 -4.45
C LYS A 33 -3.92 -2.13 -3.23
N ARG A 34 -4.79 -3.13 -3.25
CA ARG A 34 -4.84 -4.16 -2.22
C ARG A 34 -4.00 -5.37 -2.61
N ILE A 35 -3.25 -5.90 -1.65
CA ILE A 35 -2.57 -7.20 -1.73
C ILE A 35 -2.85 -7.93 -0.42
N ASP A 36 -3.57 -9.06 -0.50
CA ASP A 36 -4.05 -9.80 0.66
C ASP A 36 -4.79 -8.88 1.65
N ARG A 37 -4.34 -8.77 2.91
CA ARG A 37 -4.93 -7.91 3.95
C ARG A 37 -4.30 -6.53 4.03
N GLN A 38 -3.50 -6.14 3.03
CA GLN A 38 -2.73 -4.89 3.03
C GLN A 38 -3.20 -3.95 1.92
N PHE A 39 -3.33 -2.67 2.24
CA PHE A 39 -3.79 -1.62 1.35
C PHE A 39 -2.67 -0.62 1.16
N PHE A 40 -2.08 -0.60 -0.02
CA PHE A 40 -0.95 0.24 -0.40
C PHE A 40 -1.43 1.51 -1.09
N PHE A 41 -0.76 2.62 -0.81
CA PHE A 41 -1.05 3.95 -1.35
C PHE A 41 0.21 4.52 -2.00
N ALA A 42 0.07 4.96 -3.24
CA ALA A 42 1.13 5.71 -3.93
C ALA A 42 1.14 7.15 -3.42
N VAL A 43 2.30 7.63 -3.01
CA VAL A 43 2.49 9.01 -2.56
C VAL A 43 3.67 9.64 -3.28
N THR A 44 3.62 10.96 -3.40
CA THR A 44 4.73 11.79 -3.82
C THR A 44 5.05 12.79 -2.70
N PRO A 45 6.21 13.47 -2.73
CA PRO A 45 6.53 14.49 -1.73
C PRO A 45 5.44 15.56 -1.56
N THR A 46 4.62 15.80 -2.58
CA THR A 46 3.54 16.78 -2.56
C THR A 46 2.20 16.22 -2.10
N THR A 47 1.98 14.90 -2.17
CA THR A 47 0.70 14.27 -1.80
C THR A 47 0.78 13.50 -0.49
N TYR A 48 1.96 13.35 0.10
CA TYR A 48 2.17 12.55 1.30
C TYR A 48 1.23 12.91 2.45
N ASP A 49 1.20 14.19 2.84
CA ASP A 49 0.36 14.66 3.95
C ASP A 49 -1.13 14.51 3.61
N ASP A 50 -1.53 14.82 2.37
CA ASP A 50 -2.92 14.66 1.93
C ASP A 50 -3.40 13.20 2.01
N VAL A 51 -2.54 12.25 1.61
CA VAL A 51 -2.86 10.81 1.70
C VAL A 51 -2.91 10.39 3.17
N LEU A 52 -1.98 10.86 4.00
CA LEU A 52 -1.92 10.53 5.42
C LEU A 52 -3.18 11.03 6.17
N ASP A 53 -3.61 12.25 5.88
CA ASP A 53 -4.84 12.83 6.43
C ASP A 53 -6.09 12.10 5.95
N ALA A 54 -6.12 11.68 4.67
CA ALA A 54 -7.24 10.94 4.11
C ALA A 54 -7.40 9.53 4.70
N ILE A 55 -6.28 8.81 4.91
CA ILE A 55 -6.31 7.45 5.48
C ILE A 55 -6.34 7.46 7.02
N GLY A 56 -5.98 8.56 7.66
CA GLY A 56 -5.88 8.69 9.12
C GLY A 56 -7.15 8.26 9.87
N PRO A 57 -8.33 8.84 9.55
CA PRO A 57 -9.59 8.45 10.19
C PRO A 57 -9.94 6.98 9.98
N LEU A 58 -9.74 6.47 8.76
CA LEU A 58 -9.99 5.06 8.43
C LEU A 58 -9.05 4.13 9.21
N ASN A 59 -7.77 4.48 9.30
CA ASN A 59 -6.78 3.71 10.05
C ASN A 59 -7.05 3.72 11.56
N GLN A 60 -7.53 4.84 12.10
CA GLN A 60 -7.95 4.96 13.50
C GLN A 60 -9.15 4.06 13.81
N GLU A 61 -10.16 4.04 12.94
CA GLU A 61 -11.33 3.16 13.06
C GLU A 61 -10.93 1.67 12.94
N ASN A 62 -10.03 1.36 11.99
CA ASN A 62 -9.47 0.02 11.81
C ASN A 62 -8.50 -0.42 12.90
N GLY A 63 -8.08 0.48 13.80
CA GLY A 63 -7.15 0.18 14.88
C GLY A 63 -5.80 -0.34 14.40
N SER A 64 -5.39 0.00 13.18
CA SER A 64 -4.10 -0.38 12.60
C SER A 64 -3.08 0.74 12.79
N LYS A 65 -1.83 0.48 12.40
CA LYS A 65 -0.81 1.52 12.18
C LYS A 65 -0.70 1.80 10.68
N ILE A 66 -0.36 3.05 10.36
CA ILE A 66 0.13 3.42 9.03
C ILE A 66 1.59 3.01 8.97
N HIS A 67 1.96 2.34 7.89
CA HIS A 67 3.30 1.82 7.66
C HIS A 67 3.89 2.42 6.39
N GLU A 68 5.21 2.49 6.35
CA GLU A 68 5.96 2.86 5.15
C GLU A 68 6.34 1.60 4.36
N SER A 69 6.31 1.71 3.03
CA SER A 69 6.73 0.70 2.07
C SER A 69 7.85 1.26 1.21
N ASP A 70 8.97 0.55 1.19
CA ASP A 70 10.10 0.81 0.29
C ASP A 70 9.81 0.39 -1.16
N ILE A 71 8.78 -0.44 -1.37
CA ILE A 71 8.36 -0.93 -2.69
C ILE A 71 7.08 -0.21 -3.12
N ASP A 72 7.03 0.23 -4.37
CA ASP A 72 5.81 0.75 -5.01
C ASP A 72 4.93 -0.38 -5.53
N TYR A 73 4.10 -0.95 -4.66
CA TYR A 73 3.15 -1.98 -5.08
C TYR A 73 2.01 -1.47 -5.97
N VAL A 74 1.76 -0.15 -5.99
CA VAL A 74 0.61 0.45 -6.67
C VAL A 74 0.90 0.64 -8.15
N ASN A 75 2.04 1.25 -8.50
CA ASN A 75 2.38 1.56 -9.89
C ASN A 75 3.35 0.57 -10.52
N ALA A 76 4.16 -0.15 -9.73
CA ALA A 76 5.12 -1.08 -10.30
C ALA A 76 4.45 -2.33 -10.89
N THR A 77 5.06 -2.84 -11.95
CA THR A 77 4.71 -4.13 -12.55
C THR A 77 5.10 -5.29 -11.64
N GLU A 78 4.52 -6.47 -11.88
CA GLU A 78 4.85 -7.68 -11.13
C GLU A 78 6.35 -8.00 -11.20
N GLU A 79 6.97 -7.89 -12.39
CA GLU A 79 8.40 -8.09 -12.58
C GLU A 79 9.25 -7.10 -11.77
N GLU A 80 8.87 -5.82 -11.74
CA GLU A 80 9.57 -4.80 -10.93
C GLU A 80 9.43 -5.05 -9.43
N ILE A 81 8.28 -5.54 -8.97
CA ILE A 81 8.05 -5.90 -7.57
C ILE A 81 8.89 -7.13 -7.22
N GLU A 82 8.92 -8.17 -8.07
CA GLU A 82 9.78 -9.35 -7.89
C GLU A 82 11.26 -8.97 -7.80
N GLN A 83 11.73 -8.11 -8.70
CA GLN A 83 13.11 -7.63 -8.69
C GLN A 83 13.44 -6.90 -7.38
N GLN A 84 12.55 -6.01 -6.90
CA GLN A 84 12.74 -5.29 -5.64
C GLN A 84 12.70 -6.22 -4.43
N LEU A 85 11.79 -7.19 -4.41
CA LEU A 85 11.70 -8.19 -3.35
C LEU A 85 12.96 -9.07 -3.29
N ASN A 86 13.44 -9.53 -4.45
CA ASN A 86 14.68 -10.30 -4.54
C ASN A 86 15.89 -9.48 -4.12
N ALA A 87 15.92 -8.18 -4.41
CA ALA A 87 16.99 -7.27 -3.96
C ALA A 87 16.99 -7.05 -2.44
N LEU A 88 15.81 -6.96 -1.82
CA LEU A 88 15.66 -6.69 -0.38
C LEU A 88 15.81 -7.94 0.50
N TYR A 89 15.34 -9.10 0.01
CA TYR A 89 15.22 -10.31 0.82
C TYR A 89 16.01 -11.52 0.27
N GLY A 90 16.63 -11.39 -0.91
CA GLY A 90 17.40 -12.45 -1.59
C GLY A 90 16.58 -13.25 -2.60
N GLU A 91 17.26 -13.97 -3.51
CA GLU A 91 16.63 -14.85 -4.51
C GLU A 91 15.84 -15.97 -3.83
N ASN A 92 14.50 -15.88 -3.84
CA ASN A 92 13.48 -16.94 -3.64
C ASN A 92 12.09 -16.38 -3.23
N VAL A 93 11.82 -15.07 -3.39
CA VAL A 93 10.47 -14.54 -3.11
C VAL A 93 9.54 -14.88 -4.28
N VAL A 94 8.82 -16.00 -4.18
CA VAL A 94 7.77 -16.37 -5.14
C VAL A 94 6.52 -15.54 -4.85
N LEU A 95 6.23 -14.57 -5.71
CA LEU A 95 4.95 -13.87 -5.72
C LEU A 95 3.85 -14.87 -6.10
N SER A 96 3.18 -15.45 -5.09
CA SER A 96 1.99 -16.29 -5.31
C SER A 96 0.73 -15.45 -5.60
N ILE A 97 0.89 -14.22 -6.09
CA ILE A 97 -0.15 -13.18 -6.04
C ILE A 97 -0.49 -12.67 -7.44
N VAL A 98 -1.00 -13.52 -8.35
CA VAL A 98 -2.03 -13.12 -9.34
C VAL A 98 -2.66 -14.39 -9.95
N ARG A 99 -3.60 -15.04 -9.26
CA ARG A 99 -4.59 -15.92 -9.90
C ARG A 99 -5.92 -15.86 -9.16
N GLU A 100 -6.59 -14.73 -9.24
CA GLU A 100 -8.05 -14.75 -9.29
C GLU A 100 -8.42 -14.24 -10.69
N GLU A 101 -8.90 -15.18 -11.50
CA GLU A 101 -9.45 -14.93 -12.82
C GLU A 101 -10.71 -14.05 -12.69
N VAL A 102 -10.77 -13.09 -13.61
CA VAL A 102 -11.88 -12.22 -14.08
C VAL A 102 -13.27 -12.46 -13.50
#